data_AF-A0A1L5PXV8-F1
#
_entry.id   AF-A0A1L5PXV8-F1
#
_cell.length_a   1.000
_cell.length_b   1.000
_cell.length_c   1.000
_cell.angle_alpha   90.00
_cell.angle_beta   90.00
_cell.angle_gamma   90.00
#
_symmetry.space_group_name_H-M   'P 1'
#
loop_
_entity.id
_entity.type
_entity.pdbx_description
1 polymer ?
#
loop_
_entity_poly.entity_id
_entity_poly.type
_entity_poly.pdbx_seq_one_letter_code
_entity_poly.pdbx_strand_id
1 'polypeptide(L)'
;MAYRLAFSPVFHPAHNCRLLRGNGWLQFNPREGIAMKRIVPSPPLPSTTQRAFSRCDAGHPPLFTVNPGVSAHDALVHVAQYLRGAYDCGYKALEHLDETGKSLFWSNLNALEMAEGLVEALLDGIESQPMN
;
A
#
# COMPACT_ATOMS: atom_id res chain seq x y z
N MET A 1 -4.74 1.06 39.60
CA MET A 1 -3.69 0.39 38.77
C MET A 1 -4.41 -0.30 37.61
N ALA A 2 -4.06 -0.19 36.34
CA ALA A 2 -3.37 0.78 35.51
C ALA A 2 -3.69 0.34 34.07
N TYR A 3 -4.43 1.11 33.29
CA TYR A 3 -4.51 0.90 31.84
C TYR A 3 -4.40 2.26 31.16
N ARG A 4 -3.15 2.63 30.88
CA ARG A 4 -2.82 3.76 30.01
C ARG A 4 -2.17 3.17 28.78
N LEU A 5 -2.98 2.59 27.89
CA LEU A 5 -2.55 2.36 26.51
C LEU A 5 -2.77 3.68 25.76
N ALA A 6 -1.84 4.60 25.96
CA ALA A 6 -1.68 5.73 25.07
C ALA A 6 -0.98 5.19 23.82
N PHE A 7 -1.73 4.97 22.75
CA PHE A 7 -1.16 4.82 21.41
C PHE A 7 -1.94 5.70 20.44
N SER A 8 -1.38 6.89 20.25
CA SER A 8 -1.51 7.77 19.09
C SER A 8 -0.45 8.87 19.29
N PRO A 9 0.03 9.55 18.24
CA PRO A 9 0.09 9.22 16.81
C PRO A 9 1.52 9.50 16.26
N VAL A 10 1.67 9.55 14.93
CA VAL A 10 2.78 10.18 14.19
C VAL A 10 4.03 9.32 13.97
N PHE A 11 4.07 8.65 12.83
CA PHE A 11 5.31 8.26 12.17
C PHE A 11 5.89 9.52 11.50
N HIS A 12 7.05 9.98 11.97
CA HIS A 12 7.88 10.97 11.26
C HIS A 12 9.24 10.33 10.97
N PRO A 13 9.79 10.50 9.75
CA PRO A 13 11.06 9.93 9.36
C PRO A 13 12.21 10.88 9.73
N ALA A 14 13.29 10.36 10.32
CA ALA A 14 14.56 11.08 10.38
C ALA A 14 15.75 10.13 10.55
N HIS A 15 16.55 10.06 9.48
CA HIS A 15 18.02 10.07 9.44
C HIS A 15 18.76 9.75 10.74
N ASN A 16 19.64 8.74 10.74
CA ASN A 16 21.07 9.04 10.87
C ASN A 16 21.99 7.91 10.43
N CYS A 17 23.01 8.32 9.66
CA CYS A 17 24.15 7.54 9.21
C CYS A 17 25.14 7.36 10.38
N ARG A 18 25.72 6.17 10.56
CA ARG A 18 26.95 5.99 11.34
C ARG A 18 27.87 4.97 10.68
N LEU A 19 28.82 5.50 9.93
CA LEU A 19 30.05 4.84 9.50
C LEU A 19 30.88 4.40 10.72
N LEU A 20 31.28 3.14 10.76
CA LEU A 20 32.49 2.71 11.48
C LEU A 20 33.45 2.03 10.50
N ARG A 21 34.65 2.63 10.48
CA ARG A 21 35.86 2.32 9.71
C ARG A 21 36.16 0.82 9.57
N GLY A 22 36.46 0.42 8.33
CA GLY A 22 37.25 -0.77 8.00
C GLY A 22 38.27 -0.40 6.93
N ASN A 23 39.53 -0.41 7.32
CA ASN A 23 40.72 -0.02 6.57
C ASN A 23 41.19 -1.22 5.74
N GLY A 24 41.10 -1.12 4.41
CA GLY A 24 41.64 -2.08 3.46
C GLY A 24 41.99 -1.36 2.17
N TRP A 25 43.28 -1.13 1.95
CA TRP A 25 43.80 -0.61 0.70
C TRP A 25 43.57 -1.64 -0.41
N LEU A 26 42.55 -1.42 -1.24
CA LEU A 26 42.43 -2.07 -2.54
C LEU A 26 42.88 -1.06 -3.60
N GLN A 27 43.96 -1.45 -4.27
CA GLN A 27 44.65 -0.73 -5.32
C GLN A 27 43.65 -0.37 -6.43
N PHE A 28 43.33 0.92 -6.57
CA PHE A 28 42.48 1.41 -7.65
C PHE A 28 43.23 1.22 -8.97
N ASN A 29 42.80 0.26 -9.78
CA ASN A 29 43.31 0.06 -11.13
C ASN A 29 42.39 0.85 -12.10
N PRO A 30 42.83 1.95 -12.72
CA PRO A 30 41.93 2.89 -13.42
C PRO A 30 41.59 2.43 -14.86
N ARG A 31 41.29 1.14 -15.06
CA ARG A 31 40.97 0.58 -16.39
C ARG A 31 39.60 -0.08 -16.51
N GLU A 32 38.70 0.13 -15.56
CA GLU A 32 37.29 -0.20 -15.78
C GLU A 32 36.55 1.07 -16.17
N GLY A 33 36.30 1.19 -17.48
CA GLY A 33 35.47 2.24 -18.03
C GLY A 33 34.14 2.29 -17.28
N ILE A 34 33.68 3.50 -16.96
CA ILE A 34 32.39 3.76 -16.34
C ILE A 34 31.34 3.16 -17.26
N ALA A 35 30.92 1.92 -16.96
CA ALA A 35 29.79 1.30 -17.62
C ALA A 35 28.58 2.17 -17.26
N MET A 36 28.17 3.00 -18.22
CA MET A 36 26.88 3.66 -18.21
C MET A 36 25.83 2.56 -18.04
N LYS A 37 25.41 2.29 -16.80
CA LYS A 37 24.14 1.63 -16.55
C LYS A 37 23.12 2.57 -17.12
N ARG A 38 22.70 2.32 -18.36
CA ARG A 38 21.54 2.97 -18.94
C ARG A 38 20.50 2.98 -17.85
N ILE A 39 20.06 4.16 -17.45
CA ILE A 39 18.88 4.32 -16.61
C ILE A 39 17.78 3.72 -17.44
N VAL A 40 17.51 2.44 -17.22
CA VAL A 40 16.37 1.77 -17.82
C VAL A 40 15.20 2.39 -17.07
N PRO A 41 14.32 3.17 -17.73
CA PRO A 41 13.11 3.62 -17.09
C PRO A 41 12.42 2.37 -16.56
N SER A 42 12.05 2.37 -15.28
CA SER A 42 11.28 1.27 -14.71
C SER A 42 10.09 1.01 -15.63
N PRO A 43 9.81 -0.25 -15.99
CA PRO A 43 8.68 -0.55 -16.86
C PRO A 43 7.40 -0.01 -16.21
N PRO A 44 6.49 0.58 -17.01
CA PRO A 44 5.25 1.12 -16.48
C PRO A 44 4.44 0.02 -15.80
N LEU A 45 3.71 0.38 -14.75
CA LEU A 45 2.83 -0.57 -14.08
C LEU A 45 1.78 -1.12 -15.06
N PRO A 46 1.50 -2.43 -15.01
CA PRO A 46 0.52 -3.03 -15.91
C PRO A 46 -0.89 -2.52 -15.60
N SER A 47 -1.68 -2.32 -16.66
CA SER A 47 -3.12 -2.06 -16.53
C SER A 47 -3.87 -3.30 -16.05
N THR A 48 -5.08 -3.07 -15.55
CA THR A 48 -6.00 -4.13 -15.15
C THR A 48 -6.31 -5.09 -16.30
N THR A 49 -6.63 -6.34 -15.93
CA THR A 49 -7.10 -7.37 -16.85
C THR A 49 -8.53 -7.76 -16.51
N GLN A 50 -9.24 -8.33 -17.47
CA GLN A 50 -10.59 -8.79 -17.23
C GLN A 50 -10.59 -9.92 -16.20
N ARG A 51 -11.23 -9.68 -15.05
CA ARG A 51 -11.30 -10.66 -13.96
C ARG A 51 -12.69 -10.65 -13.35
N ALA A 52 -13.37 -11.79 -13.43
CA ALA A 52 -14.65 -11.98 -12.74
C ALA A 52 -14.46 -11.96 -11.21
N PHE A 53 -15.41 -11.36 -10.50
CA PHE A 53 -15.46 -11.42 -9.04
C PHE A 53 -16.91 -11.51 -8.56
N SER A 54 -17.15 -12.39 -7.60
CA SER A 54 -18.34 -12.41 -6.77
C SER A 54 -18.11 -13.45 -5.67
N ARG A 55 -18.98 -13.46 -4.65
CA ARG A 55 -19.09 -14.60 -3.72
C ARG A 55 -20.26 -15.52 -4.08
N CYS A 56 -20.94 -15.26 -5.20
CA CYS A 56 -22.10 -16.01 -5.63
C CYS A 56 -21.65 -17.24 -6.42
N ASP A 57 -22.00 -18.43 -5.92
CA ASP A 57 -21.64 -19.71 -6.53
C ASP A 57 -22.90 -20.47 -7.02
N ALA A 58 -23.87 -19.74 -7.56
CA ALA A 58 -25.17 -20.28 -7.95
C ALA A 58 -25.20 -20.89 -9.37
N GLY A 59 -24.04 -21.18 -9.96
CA GLY A 59 -23.92 -21.84 -11.28
C GLY A 59 -24.33 -20.98 -12.49
N HIS A 60 -24.56 -19.67 -12.30
CA HIS A 60 -24.79 -18.72 -13.40
C HIS A 60 -23.50 -17.97 -13.77
N PRO A 61 -23.43 -17.36 -14.97
CA PRO A 61 -22.30 -16.51 -15.34
C PRO A 61 -22.05 -15.38 -14.32
N PRO A 62 -20.80 -14.93 -14.13
CA PRO A 62 -20.49 -13.86 -13.19
C PRO A 62 -21.15 -12.55 -13.63
N LEU A 63 -21.82 -11.88 -12.69
CA LEU A 63 -22.48 -10.60 -12.96
C LEU A 63 -21.48 -9.44 -13.08
N PHE A 64 -20.38 -9.49 -12.33
CA PHE A 64 -19.40 -8.43 -12.27
C PHE A 64 -18.01 -8.90 -12.70
N THR A 65 -17.32 -8.04 -13.44
CA THR A 65 -15.94 -8.23 -13.90
C THR A 65 -15.19 -6.91 -13.77
N VAL A 66 -13.91 -6.98 -13.44
CA VAL A 66 -13.00 -5.84 -13.60
C VAL A 66 -12.88 -5.55 -15.09
N ASN A 67 -13.03 -4.29 -15.49
CA ASN A 67 -12.84 -3.88 -16.88
C ASN A 67 -11.34 -3.92 -17.22
N PRO A 68 -10.93 -4.52 -18.35
CA PRO A 68 -9.53 -4.51 -18.75
C PRO A 68 -9.09 -3.09 -19.17
N GLY A 69 -7.79 -2.80 -19.05
CA GLY A 69 -7.18 -1.58 -19.57
C GLY A 69 -7.31 -0.34 -18.67
N VAL A 70 -7.92 -0.45 -17.49
CA VAL A 70 -7.88 0.61 -16.47
C VAL A 70 -6.45 0.72 -15.92
N SER A 71 -5.93 1.94 -15.82
CA SER A 71 -4.57 2.18 -15.32
C SER A 71 -4.41 1.69 -13.87
N ALA A 72 -3.20 1.33 -13.47
CA ALA A 72 -2.92 0.93 -12.09
C ALA A 72 -3.25 2.07 -11.11
N HIS A 73 -2.98 3.33 -11.50
CA HIS A 73 -3.30 4.51 -10.71
C HIS A 73 -4.80 4.65 -10.48
N ASP A 74 -5.61 4.69 -11.55
CA ASP A 74 -7.07 4.84 -11.45
C ASP A 74 -7.69 3.68 -10.64
N ALA A 75 -7.20 2.45 -10.85
CA ALA A 75 -7.65 1.30 -10.09
C ALA A 75 -7.36 1.45 -8.59
N LEU A 76 -6.17 1.93 -8.22
CA LEU A 76 -5.78 2.15 -6.82
C LEU A 76 -6.59 3.29 -6.17
N VAL A 77 -6.89 4.37 -6.90
CA VAL A 77 -7.79 5.44 -6.43
C VAL A 77 -9.16 4.87 -6.04
N HIS A 78 -9.73 3.99 -6.86
CA HIS A 78 -10.98 3.32 -6.52
C HIS A 78 -10.85 2.39 -5.32
N VAL A 79 -9.73 1.67 -5.18
CA VAL A 79 -9.48 0.83 -3.99
C VAL A 79 -9.46 1.69 -2.72
N ALA A 80 -8.77 2.83 -2.73
CA ALA A 80 -8.76 3.75 -1.57
C ALA A 80 -10.18 4.20 -1.20
N GLN A 81 -11.00 4.56 -2.18
CA GLN A 81 -12.41 4.94 -1.97
C GLN A 81 -13.23 3.79 -1.33
N TYR A 82 -13.05 2.56 -1.81
CA TYR A 82 -13.75 1.40 -1.25
C TYR A 82 -13.31 1.09 0.19
N LEU A 83 -12.01 1.20 0.49
CA LEU A 83 -11.47 0.99 1.83
C LEU A 83 -12.02 2.04 2.81
N ARG A 84 -12.02 3.31 2.42
CA ARG A 84 -12.60 4.40 3.22
C ARG A 84 -14.09 4.20 3.48
N GLY A 85 -14.86 3.86 2.44
CA GLY A 85 -16.28 3.57 2.59
C GLY A 85 -16.54 2.36 3.50
N ALA A 86 -15.72 1.31 3.41
CA ALA A 86 -15.81 0.16 4.30
C ALA A 86 -15.48 0.52 5.76
N TYR A 87 -14.48 1.38 5.98
CA TYR A 87 -14.14 1.90 7.30
C TYR A 87 -15.31 2.70 7.89
N ASP A 88 -15.86 3.66 7.14
CA ASP A 88 -16.96 4.52 7.60
C ASP A 88 -18.21 3.71 7.97
N CYS A 89 -18.59 2.74 7.11
CA CYS A 89 -19.71 1.84 7.39
C CYS A 89 -19.44 0.99 8.63
N GLY A 90 -18.23 0.47 8.75
CA GLY A 90 -17.84 -0.35 9.89
C GLY A 90 -17.75 0.43 11.20
N TYR A 91 -17.26 1.66 11.15
CA TYR A 91 -17.20 2.56 12.30
C TYR A 91 -18.60 2.83 12.83
N LYS A 92 -19.56 3.10 11.94
CA LYS A 92 -20.96 3.27 12.34
C LYS A 92 -21.56 2.00 12.93
N ALA A 93 -21.17 0.83 12.42
CA ALA A 93 -21.65 -0.45 12.93
C ALA A 93 -21.24 -0.71 14.40
N LEU A 94 -20.14 -0.12 14.89
CA LEU A 94 -19.70 -0.26 16.29
C LEU A 94 -20.76 0.19 17.30
N GLU A 95 -21.64 1.13 16.94
CA GLU A 95 -22.73 1.60 17.80
C GLU A 95 -23.76 0.50 18.12
N HIS A 96 -23.78 -0.57 17.32
CA HIS A 96 -24.75 -1.65 17.41
C HIS A 96 -24.16 -2.96 17.97
N LEU A 97 -22.88 -2.96 18.34
CA LEU A 97 -22.18 -4.14 18.85
C LEU A 97 -22.05 -4.10 20.38
N ASP A 98 -21.95 -5.27 20.99
CA ASP A 98 -21.53 -5.42 22.39
C ASP A 98 -20.01 -5.20 22.54
N GLU A 99 -19.49 -5.16 23.76
CA GLU A 99 -18.07 -4.84 23.99
C GLU A 99 -17.10 -5.86 23.37
N THR A 100 -17.48 -7.15 23.34
CA THR A 100 -16.67 -8.18 22.67
C THR A 100 -16.69 -7.97 21.16
N GLY A 101 -17.87 -7.77 20.58
CA GLY A 101 -18.04 -7.47 19.16
C GLY A 101 -17.28 -6.21 18.74
N LYS A 102 -17.32 -5.14 19.53
CA LYS A 102 -16.53 -3.92 19.29
C LYS A 102 -15.04 -4.22 19.23
N SER A 103 -14.50 -4.98 20.18
CA SER A 103 -13.06 -5.28 20.21
C SER A 103 -12.58 -6.06 18.97
N LEU A 104 -13.38 -7.03 18.51
CA LEU A 104 -13.10 -7.80 17.31
C LEU A 104 -13.23 -6.93 16.06
N PHE A 105 -14.27 -6.12 16.01
CA PHE A 105 -14.56 -5.28 14.85
C PHE A 105 -13.57 -4.11 14.71
N TRP A 106 -13.07 -3.56 15.81
CA TRP A 106 -11.97 -2.61 15.82
C TRP A 106 -10.71 -3.16 15.17
N SER A 107 -10.40 -4.45 15.40
CA SER A 107 -9.26 -5.10 14.76
C SER A 107 -9.42 -5.12 13.22
N ASN A 108 -10.66 -5.30 12.74
CA ASN A 108 -10.96 -5.23 11.31
C ASN A 108 -10.86 -3.79 10.77
N LEU A 109 -11.35 -2.78 11.49
CA LEU A 109 -11.20 -1.37 11.09
C LEU A 109 -9.73 -0.96 10.97
N ASN A 110 -8.89 -1.37 11.91
CA ASN A 110 -7.44 -1.14 11.84
C ASN A 110 -6.82 -1.77 10.59
N ALA A 111 -7.27 -2.98 10.19
CA ALA A 111 -6.77 -3.62 8.98
C ALA A 111 -7.15 -2.84 7.71
N LEU A 112 -8.33 -2.23 7.68
CA LEU A 112 -8.76 -1.36 6.58
C LEU A 112 -7.91 -0.09 6.51
N GLU A 113 -7.65 0.56 7.63
CA GLU A 113 -6.80 1.76 7.72
C GLU A 113 -5.37 1.46 7.24
N MET A 114 -4.80 0.33 7.65
CA MET A 114 -3.47 -0.10 7.20
C MET A 114 -3.43 -0.39 5.68
N ALA A 115 -4.50 -0.99 5.14
CA ALA A 115 -4.60 -1.23 3.71
C ALA A 115 -4.72 0.08 2.92
N GLU A 116 -5.51 1.05 3.41
CA GLU A 116 -5.66 2.37 2.79
C GLU A 116 -4.31 3.10 2.77
N GLY A 117 -3.59 3.14 3.91
CA GLY A 117 -2.28 3.77 3.98
C GLY A 117 -1.25 3.17 3.02
N LEU A 118 -1.28 1.85 2.77
CA LEU A 118 -0.42 1.21 1.76
C LEU A 118 -0.81 1.62 0.34
N VAL A 119 -2.11 1.76 0.05
CA VAL A 119 -2.60 2.19 -1.27
C VAL A 119 -2.21 3.65 -1.54
N GLU A 120 -2.42 4.54 -0.57
CA GLU A 120 -2.04 5.96 -0.69
C GLU A 120 -0.53 6.10 -0.90
N ALA A 121 0.30 5.34 -0.16
CA ALA A 121 1.75 5.33 -0.36
C ALA A 121 2.17 4.85 -1.77
N LEU A 122 1.42 3.92 -2.36
CA LEU A 122 1.65 3.49 -3.75
C LEU A 122 1.23 4.57 -4.76
N LEU A 123 0.12 5.26 -4.52
CA LEU A 123 -0.32 6.38 -5.35
C LEU A 123 0.71 7.50 -5.35
N ASP A 124 1.20 7.91 -4.17
CA ASP A 124 2.30 8.88 -4.02
C ASP A 124 3.55 8.43 -4.79
N GLY A 125 3.88 7.14 -4.71
CA GLY A 125 5.00 6.54 -5.42
C GLY A 125 4.87 6.59 -6.95
N ILE A 126 3.64 6.49 -7.48
CA ILE A 126 3.35 6.59 -8.91
C ILE A 126 3.41 8.05 -9.37
N GLU A 127 2.82 8.97 -8.61
CA GLU A 127 2.74 10.40 -8.93
C GLU A 127 4.10 11.11 -8.83
N SER A 128 5.00 10.60 -7.98
CA SER A 128 6.37 11.10 -7.85
C SER A 128 7.34 10.57 -8.90
N GLN A 129 6.93 9.61 -9.74
CA GLN A 129 7.79 9.18 -10.85
C GLN A 129 7.84 10.27 -11.93
N PRO A 130 9.03 10.65 -12.41
CA PRO A 130 9.14 11.61 -13.51
C PRO A 130 8.47 11.01 -14.75
N MET A 131 7.42 11.67 -15.24
CA MET A 131 6.84 11.40 -16.56
C MET A 131 7.95 11.55 -17.59
N ASN A 132 8.36 10.43 -18.19
CA ASN A 132 9.40 10.37 -19.21
C ASN A 132 8.80 10.50 -20.61
#